data_AF-A0A439KM39-F1
#
_entry.id   AF-A0A439KM39-F1
#
_cell.length_a   1.000
_cell.length_b   1.000
_cell.length_c   1.000
_cell.angle_alpha   90.00
_cell.angle_beta   90.00
_cell.angle_gamma   90.00
#
_symmetry.space_group_name_H-M   'P 1'
#
loop_
_entity.id
_entity.type
_entity.pdbx_description
1 polymer ?
#
loop_
_entity_poly.entity_id
_entity_poly.type
_entity_poly.pdbx_seq_one_letter_code
_entity_poly.pdbx_strand_id
1 'polypeptide(L)'
;MFRTIFTLSALAAGLLSSSAMAAPTEDIAPRSARAANAGGVLVVQNGDFDVYYDARGNRVIVDAETGQVLAIQPPQTRFDRRALRRERLRNLG
;
A
#
# COMPACT_ATOMS: atom_id res chain seq x y z
N MET A 1 18.63 10.79 44.26
CA MET A 1 19.32 10.86 42.95
C MET A 1 19.65 9.48 42.38
N PHE A 2 20.13 8.51 43.16
CA PHE A 2 20.34 7.14 42.65
C PHE A 2 19.07 6.45 42.15
N ARG A 3 17.93 6.65 42.83
CA ARG A 3 16.63 6.08 42.42
C ARG A 3 16.19 6.57 41.03
N THR A 4 16.35 7.86 40.75
CA THR A 4 15.98 8.46 39.46
C THR A 4 16.90 8.02 38.32
N ILE A 5 18.21 7.91 38.59
CA ILE A 5 19.18 7.38 37.61
C ILE A 5 18.86 5.93 37.27
N PHE A 6 18.55 5.10 38.28
CA PHE A 6 18.21 3.69 38.07
C PHE A 6 16.93 3.52 37.24
N THR A 7 15.90 4.33 37.50
CA THR A 7 14.65 4.29 36.73
C THR A 7 14.83 4.74 35.28
N LEU A 8 15.67 5.75 35.03
CA LEU A 8 15.97 6.22 33.68
C LEU A 8 16.77 5.18 32.87
N SER A 9 17.73 4.51 33.50
CA SER A 9 18.50 3.44 32.85
C SER A 9 17.63 2.22 32.50
N ALA A 10 16.71 1.83 33.38
CA ALA A 10 15.77 0.73 33.10
C ALA A 10 14.84 1.08 31.93
N LEU A 11 14.36 2.32 31.86
CA LEU A 11 13.52 2.79 30.75
C LEU A 11 14.29 2.85 29.42
N ALA A 12 15.53 3.34 29.43
CA ALA A 12 16.38 3.41 28.24
C ALA A 12 16.73 2.02 27.68
N ALA A 13 16.99 1.04 28.56
CA ALA A 13 17.22 -0.35 28.15
C ALA A 13 15.98 -0.99 27.49
N GLY A 14 14.76 -0.61 27.92
CA GLY A 14 13.52 -1.11 27.32
C GLY A 14 13.26 -0.57 25.90
N LEU A 15 13.70 0.65 25.59
CA LEU A 15 13.47 1.28 24.29
C LEU A 15 14.37 0.73 23.17
N LEU A 16 15.49 0.08 23.50
CA LEU A 16 16.42 -0.51 22.51
C LEU A 16 15.90 -1.83 21.90
N SER A 17 14.81 -2.38 22.43
CA SER A 17 14.26 -3.68 21.99
C SER A 17 13.19 -3.57 20.89
N SER A 18 12.91 -2.38 20.36
CA SER A 18 11.99 -2.21 19.24
C SER A 18 12.69 -2.48 17.92
N SER A 19 12.78 -3.75 17.52
CA SER A 19 13.03 -4.09 16.13
C SER A 19 11.78 -3.77 15.31
N ALA A 20 11.92 -2.90 14.32
CA ALA A 20 10.90 -2.75 13.29
C ALA A 20 10.87 -4.04 12.46
N MET A 21 9.88 -4.90 12.70
CA MET A 21 9.61 -6.03 11.82
C MET A 21 9.05 -5.46 10.51
N ALA A 22 9.85 -5.50 9.45
CA ALA A 22 9.31 -5.36 8.09
C ALA A 22 8.29 -6.48 7.87
N ALA A 23 7.11 -6.16 7.35
CA ALA A 23 6.14 -7.17 6.97
C ALA A 23 6.80 -8.10 5.93
N PRO A 24 6.65 -9.43 6.05
CA PRO A 24 7.02 -10.33 4.96
C PRO A 24 6.24 -9.86 3.74
N THR A 25 6.96 -9.41 2.73
CA THR A 25 6.37 -9.21 1.41
C THR A 25 6.12 -10.63 0.94
N GLU A 26 4.85 -11.04 0.96
CA GLU A 26 4.43 -12.39 0.59
C GLU A 26 5.13 -12.78 -0.70
N ASP A 27 6.03 -13.74 -0.58
CA ASP A 27 6.56 -14.53 -1.67
C ASP A 27 5.37 -14.97 -2.51
N ILE A 28 5.37 -14.57 -3.78
CA ILE A 28 4.54 -14.97 -4.92
C ILE A 28 3.60 -16.14 -4.57
N ALA A 29 2.43 -15.83 -4.00
CA ALA A 29 1.31 -16.75 -3.95
C ALA A 29 0.27 -16.23 -4.95
N PRO A 30 -0.19 -17.05 -5.92
CA PRO A 30 -1.27 -16.63 -6.80
C PRO A 30 -2.49 -16.35 -5.91
N ARG A 31 -2.85 -15.07 -5.83
CA ARG A 31 -3.96 -14.62 -4.98
C ARG A 31 -5.24 -15.23 -5.54
N SER A 32 -5.75 -16.27 -4.89
CA SER A 32 -6.97 -16.95 -5.29
C SER A 32 -8.10 -15.92 -5.46
N ALA A 33 -8.60 -15.76 -6.68
CA ALA A 33 -9.72 -14.89 -6.99
C ALA A 33 -10.90 -15.26 -6.07
N ARG A 34 -11.35 -14.30 -5.24
CA ARG A 34 -12.59 -14.46 -4.48
C ARG A 34 -13.73 -14.57 -5.50
N ALA A 35 -14.43 -15.71 -5.51
CA ALA A 35 -15.65 -15.89 -6.29
C ALA A 35 -16.65 -14.78 -5.92
N ALA A 36 -17.00 -13.94 -6.90
CA ALA A 36 -18.00 -12.91 -6.71
C ALA A 36 -19.39 -13.56 -6.62
N ASN A 37 -20.11 -13.27 -5.54
CA ASN A 37 -21.51 -13.65 -5.41
C ASN A 37 -22.36 -13.00 -6.53
N ALA A 38 -23.31 -13.77 -7.03
CA ALA A 38 -24.11 -13.52 -8.22
C ALA A 38 -24.80 -12.14 -8.25
N GLY A 39 -24.55 -11.36 -9.31
CA GLY A 39 -25.35 -10.19 -9.68
C GLY A 39 -24.61 -8.85 -9.74
N GLY A 40 -23.35 -8.78 -9.31
CA GLY A 40 -22.52 -7.55 -9.38
C GLY A 40 -21.63 -7.51 -10.62
N VAL A 41 -21.21 -6.30 -11.03
CA VAL A 41 -20.13 -6.10 -12.03
C VAL A 41 -18.90 -6.90 -11.58
N LEU A 42 -18.62 -7.98 -12.30
CA LEU A 42 -17.41 -8.78 -12.13
C LEU A 42 -16.24 -7.95 -12.65
N VAL A 43 -15.54 -7.27 -11.73
CA VAL A 43 -14.24 -6.68 -12.05
C VAL A 43 -13.26 -7.84 -12.17
N VAL A 44 -12.94 -8.23 -13.40
CA VAL A 44 -11.78 -9.07 -13.68
C VAL A 44 -10.56 -8.19 -13.39
N GLN A 45 -10.00 -8.31 -12.19
CA GLN A 45 -8.67 -7.80 -11.90
C GLN A 45 -7.69 -8.80 -12.49
N ASN A 46 -7.29 -8.58 -13.76
CA ASN A 46 -6.16 -9.30 -14.31
C ASN A 46 -4.90 -8.79 -13.59
N GLY A 47 -4.29 -9.65 -12.78
CA GLY A 47 -3.27 -9.29 -11.80
C GLY A 47 -1.84 -9.28 -12.35
N ASP A 48 -1.67 -9.26 -13.67
CA ASP A 48 -0.37 -9.45 -14.34
C ASP A 48 0.49 -8.17 -14.32
N PHE A 49 0.43 -7.39 -13.25
CA PHE A 49 1.25 -6.20 -13.08
C PHE A 49 1.72 -6.03 -11.64
N ASP A 50 2.98 -5.62 -11.52
CA ASP A 50 3.60 -5.21 -10.27
C ASP A 50 3.45 -3.71 -10.05
N VAL A 51 3.47 -3.28 -8.79
CA VAL A 51 3.38 -1.87 -8.41
C VAL A 51 4.55 -1.50 -7.51
N TYR A 52 5.38 -0.58 -7.99
CA TYR A 52 6.50 0.00 -7.25
C TYR A 52 6.20 1.45 -6.86
N TYR A 53 7.00 2.00 -5.95
CA TYR A 53 6.96 3.41 -5.57
C TYR A 53 8.32 4.06 -5.84
N ASP A 54 8.32 5.18 -6.55
CA ASP A 54 9.54 5.97 -6.74
C ASP A 54 9.87 6.80 -5.49
N ALA A 55 11.02 7.50 -5.50
CA ALA A 55 11.46 8.36 -4.40
C ALA A 55 10.49 9.53 -4.09
N ARG A 56 9.55 9.83 -5.00
CA ARG A 56 8.55 10.89 -4.87
C ARG A 56 7.19 10.34 -4.41
N GLY A 57 7.07 9.03 -4.20
CA GLY A 57 5.84 8.35 -3.82
C GLY A 57 4.85 8.15 -4.97
N ASN A 58 5.29 8.29 -6.22
CA ASN A 58 4.49 7.95 -7.40
C ASN A 58 4.38 6.44 -7.51
N ARG A 59 3.21 5.94 -7.94
CA ARG A 59 3.04 4.52 -8.25
C ARG A 59 3.55 4.25 -9.65
N VAL A 60 4.48 3.32 -9.78
CA VAL A 60 5.00 2.84 -11.05
C VAL A 60 4.39 1.47 -11.30
N ILE A 61 3.50 1.39 -12.28
CA ILE A 61 2.84 0.14 -12.70
C ILE A 61 3.73 -0.51 -13.74
N VAL A 62 4.12 -1.75 -13.47
CA VAL A 62 5.10 -2.50 -14.27
C VAL A 62 4.46 -3.82 -14.70
N ASP A 63 4.64 -4.18 -15.96
CA ASP A 63 4.26 -5.49 -16.48
C ASP A 63 5.06 -6.58 -15.77
N ALA A 64 4.37 -7.58 -15.18
CA ALA A 64 5.00 -8.57 -14.32
C ALA A 64 5.89 -9.57 -15.08
N GLU A 65 5.62 -9.80 -16.37
CA GLU A 65 6.39 -10.75 -17.18
C GLU A 65 7.63 -10.10 -17.80
N THR A 66 7.52 -8.84 -18.22
CA THR A 66 8.54 -8.14 -19.01
C THR A 66 9.34 -7.11 -18.21
N GLY A 67 8.81 -6.64 -17.09
CA GLY A 67 9.39 -5.53 -16.33
C GLY A 67 9.20 -4.16 -16.98
N GLN A 68 8.36 -4.04 -18.02
CA GLN A 68 8.11 -2.77 -18.70
C GLN A 68 7.20 -1.85 -17.87
N VAL A 69 7.57 -0.56 -17.76
CA VAL A 69 6.70 0.44 -17.12
C VAL A 69 5.50 0.73 -18.02
N LEU A 70 4.31 0.36 -17.55
CA LEU A 70 3.04 0.58 -18.23
C LEU A 70 2.47 1.97 -17.93
N ALA A 71 2.61 2.44 -16.69
CA ALA A 71 2.11 3.75 -16.28
C ALA A 71 2.82 4.27 -15.03
N ILE A 72 2.90 5.60 -14.92
CA ILE A 72 3.33 6.29 -13.70
C ILE A 72 2.15 7.14 -13.21
N GLN A 73 1.64 6.83 -12.02
CA GLN A 73 0.56 7.59 -11.40
C GLN A 73 1.13 8.46 -10.28
N PRO A 74 0.73 9.74 -10.20
CA PRO A 74 1.09 10.60 -9.08
C PRO A 74 0.59 10.02 -7.76
N PRO A 75 1.10 10.48 -6.61
CA PRO A 75 0.74 9.95 -5.32
C PRO A 75 -0.75 10.26 -5.11
N GLN A 76 -1.62 9.24 -5.14
CA GLN A 76 -3.05 9.52 -4.98
C GLN A 76 -3.28 10.05 -3.57
N THR A 77 -3.47 11.36 -3.46
CA THR A 77 -3.86 11.99 -2.21
C THR A 77 -5.35 11.72 -1.98
N ARG A 78 -5.81 11.82 -0.72
CA ARG A 78 -7.25 11.70 -0.42
C ARG A 78 -8.13 12.69 -1.23
N PHE A 79 -7.53 13.77 -1.74
CA PHE A 79 -8.22 14.79 -2.51
C PHE A 79 -8.56 14.33 -3.93
N ASP A 80 -7.72 13.53 -4.60
CA ASP A 80 -8.01 13.01 -5.94
C ASP A 80 -9.25 12.13 -5.96
N ARG A 81 -9.43 11.32 -4.91
CA ARG A 81 -10.64 10.49 -4.75
C ARG A 81 -11.91 11.35 -4.63
N ARG A 82 -11.83 12.51 -3.96
CA ARG A 82 -12.95 13.46 -3.87
C ARG A 82 -13.20 14.19 -5.18
N ALA A 83 -12.16 14.48 -5.95
CA ALA A 83 -12.27 15.07 -7.28
C ALA A 83 -12.93 14.08 -8.26
N LEU A 84 -12.42 12.86 -8.36
CA LEU A 84 -13.00 11.77 -9.16
C LEU A 84 -14.47 11.50 -8.80
N ARG A 85 -14.83 11.54 -7.51
CA ARG A 85 -16.23 11.36 -7.09
C ARG A 85 -17.13 12.49 -7.59
N ARG A 86 -16.66 13.74 -7.53
CA ARG A 86 -17.41 14.91 -8.02
C ARG A 86 -17.59 14.85 -9.53
N GLU A 87 -16.56 14.47 -10.26
CA GLU A 87 -16.63 14.28 -11.72
C GLU A 87 -17.61 13.18 -12.10
N ARG A 88 -17.56 12.03 -11.40
CA ARG A 88 -18.48 10.91 -11.64
C ARG A 88 -19.95 11.29 -11.38
N LEU A 89 -20.22 12.10 -10.36
CA LEU A 89 -21.57 12.63 -10.09
C LEU A 89 -22.04 13.61 -11.19
N ARG A 90 -21.11 14.38 -11.77
CA ARG A 90 -21.39 15.30 -12.88
C ARG A 90 -21.74 14.57 -14.18
N ASN A 91 -21.15 13.42 -14.43
CA ASN A 91 -21.37 12.61 -15.64
C ASN A 91 -22.62 11.71 -15.55
N LEU A 92 -23.33 11.71 -14.42
CA LEU A 92 -24.55 10.93 -14.17
C LEU A 92 -25.83 11.79 -14.17
N GLY A 93 -25.70 13.09 -14.44
CA GLY A 93 -26.82 14.03 -14.66
C GLY A 93 -26.86 14.48 -16.10
#